data_AF-A0A3P6R167-F1
#
_entry.id   AF-A0A3P6R167-F1
#
_cell.length_a   1.000
_cell.length_b   1.000
_cell.length_c   1.000
_cell.angle_alpha   90.00
_cell.angle_beta   90.00
_cell.angle_gamma   90.00
#
_symmetry.space_group_name_H-M   'P 1'
#
loop_
_entity.id
_entity.type
_entity.pdbx_description
1 polymer ?
#
loop_
_entity_poly.entity_id
_entity_poly.type
_entity_poly.pdbx_seq_one_letter_code
_entity_poly.pdbx_strand_id
1 'polypeptide(L)'
;MNYIVICRGDLDWNLRAKKIDSMRKIIDQYPQFQTSLFDYDSTIYDLIIAVKDELIKAVLITFACMTLACAFMIPSLTGASIATVSMLSISFTLLGILALWGQSLDPVTMINVLMAIGLSVDFR
;
A
#
# COMPACT_ATOMS: atom_id res chain seq x y z
N MET A 1 26.05 21.19 17.48
CA MET A 1 24.95 22.08 17.90
C MET A 1 23.67 21.31 17.63
N ASN A 2 22.89 20.95 18.64
CA ASN A 2 21.65 20.18 18.45
C ASN A 2 20.46 21.15 18.38
N TYR A 3 19.81 21.20 17.23
CA TYR A 3 18.60 22.00 17.03
C TYR A 3 17.38 21.09 17.20
N ILE A 4 16.44 21.49 18.06
CA ILE A 4 15.18 20.77 18.28
C ILE A 4 14.08 21.57 17.60
N VAL A 5 13.48 21.01 16.55
CA VAL A 5 12.36 21.62 15.83
C VAL A 5 11.09 20.91 16.25
N ILE A 6 10.23 21.61 16.99
CA ILE A 6 8.93 21.08 17.44
C ILE A 6 7.85 21.57 16.47
N CYS A 7 7.31 20.66 15.67
CA CYS A 7 6.16 20.97 14.81
C CYS A 7 4.87 20.77 15.61
N ARG A 8 4.03 21.81 15.72
CA ARG A 8 2.67 21.71 16.29
C ARG A 8 1.64 21.64 15.16
N GLY A 9 0.62 20.78 15.32
CA GLY A 9 -0.73 21.14 14.86
C GLY A 9 -1.33 20.45 13.64
N ASP A 10 -1.00 19.21 13.30
CA ASP A 10 -1.79 18.46 12.31
C ASP A 10 -2.45 17.23 12.94
N LEU A 11 -3.78 17.12 12.81
CA LEU A 11 -4.56 15.95 13.23
C LEU A 11 -4.42 14.78 12.23
N ASP A 12 -4.09 15.08 10.96
CA ASP A 12 -3.98 14.09 9.90
C ASP A 12 -2.61 13.40 9.85
N TRP A 13 -2.61 12.09 10.11
CA TRP A 13 -1.42 11.23 10.05
C TRP A 13 -0.74 11.22 8.67
N ASN A 14 -1.52 11.23 7.60
CA ASN A 14 -1.02 11.29 6.23
C ASN A 14 -0.23 12.59 5.94
N LEU A 15 -0.69 13.71 6.50
CA LEU A 15 -0.05 15.01 6.32
C LEU A 15 1.27 15.08 7.10
N ARG A 16 1.26 14.56 8.33
CA ARG A 16 2.45 14.43 9.19
C ARG A 16 3.52 13.57 8.52
N ALA A 17 3.12 12.43 7.96
CA ALA A 17 4.04 11.54 7.25
C ALA A 17 4.71 12.24 6.07
N LYS A 18 3.95 12.99 5.25
CA LYS A 18 4.49 13.77 4.12
C LYS A 18 5.45 14.88 4.56
N LYS A 19 5.17 15.55 5.69
CA LYS A 19 6.06 16.59 6.22
C LYS A 19 7.40 16.00 6.66
N ILE A 20 7.38 14.86 7.34
CA ILE A 20 8.59 14.15 7.78
C ILE A 20 9.38 13.63 6.59
N ASP A 21 8.72 13.06 5.57
CA ASP A 21 9.37 12.65 4.33
C ASP A 21 10.05 13.83 3.61
N SER A 22 9.39 14.99 3.58
CA SER A 22 9.96 16.21 3.00
C SER A 22 11.17 16.71 3.80
N MET A 23 11.11 16.67 5.13
CA MET A 23 12.25 17.00 5.99
C MET A 23 13.43 16.04 5.78
N ARG A 24 13.17 14.74 5.66
CA ARG A 24 14.21 13.75 5.34
C ARG A 24 14.90 14.07 4.01
N LYS A 25 14.13 14.37 2.96
CA LYS A 25 14.68 14.77 1.65
C LYS A 25 15.54 16.03 1.71
N ILE A 26 15.16 17.02 2.53
CA ILE A 26 15.97 18.23 2.73
C ILE A 26 17.27 17.88 3.45
N ILE A 27 17.22 17.04 4.49
CA ILE A 27 18.41 16.61 5.22
C ILE A 27 19.36 15.84 4.29
N ASP A 28 18.83 14.95 3.45
CA ASP A 28 19.61 14.19 2.47
C ASP A 28 20.28 15.09 1.40
N GLN A 29 19.72 16.26 1.10
CA GLN A 29 20.31 17.23 0.19
C GLN A 29 21.50 18.00 0.79
N TYR A 30 21.61 18.06 2.12
CA TYR A 30 22.70 18.76 2.82
C TYR A 30 23.50 17.82 3.75
N PRO A 31 24.17 16.78 3.21
CA PRO A 31 24.91 15.81 4.02
C PRO A 31 26.07 16.44 4.80
N GLN A 32 26.55 17.62 4.40
CA GLN A 32 27.62 18.36 5.07
C GLN A 32 27.33 18.76 6.51
N PHE A 33 26.06 18.79 6.93
CA PHE A 33 25.69 19.18 8.30
C PHE A 33 25.56 17.99 9.27
N GLN A 34 25.73 16.74 8.80
CA GLN A 34 25.58 15.50 9.60
C GLN A 34 24.35 15.51 10.52
N THR A 35 23.23 16.04 10.03
CA THR A 35 21.98 16.16 10.80
C THR A 35 21.18 14.86 10.75
N SER A 36 20.73 14.38 11.91
CA SER A 36 19.80 13.25 12.02
C SER A 36 18.41 13.74 12.41
N LEU A 37 17.37 13.25 11.74
CA LEU A 37 15.98 13.46 12.12
C LEU A 37 15.52 12.33 13.04
N PHE A 38 15.05 12.66 14.24
CA PHE A 38 14.44 11.70 15.15
C PHE A 38 13.00 12.09 15.44
N ASP A 39 12.08 11.16 15.19
CA ASP A 39 10.68 11.26 15.56
C ASP A 39 10.26 9.93 16.20
N TYR A 40 9.50 9.97 17.30
CA TYR A 40 9.07 8.77 18.02
C TYR A 40 8.13 7.90 17.17
N ASP A 41 7.27 8.53 16.38
CA ASP A 41 6.29 7.85 15.52
C ASP A 41 6.84 7.58 14.10
N SER A 42 8.16 7.72 13.91
CA SER A 42 8.84 7.60 12.62
C SER A 42 8.47 6.32 11.85
N THR A 43 8.36 5.20 12.56
CA THR A 43 8.01 3.89 11.98
C THR A 43 6.58 3.84 11.43
N ILE A 44 5.64 4.53 12.09
CA ILE A 44 4.24 4.59 11.66
C ILE A 44 4.13 5.42 10.37
N TYR A 45 4.88 6.53 10.27
CA TYR A 45 4.87 7.33 9.05
C TYR A 45 5.45 6.59 7.86
N ASP A 46 6.55 5.86 8.05
CA ASP A 46 7.14 5.02 7.01
C ASP A 46 6.14 3.97 6.50
N LEU A 47 5.38 3.38 7.43
CA LEU A 47 4.33 2.43 7.09
C LEU A 47 3.18 3.09 6.29
N ILE A 48 2.73 4.28 6.68
CA ILE A 48 1.68 5.05 5.98
C ILE A 48 2.13 5.45 4.57
N ILE A 49 3.41 5.81 4.39
CA ILE A 49 3.95 6.20 3.07
C ILE A 49 4.04 4.97 2.18
N ALA A 50 4.52 3.83 2.70
CA ALA A 50 4.75 2.62 1.92
C ALA A 50 3.46 1.85 1.57
N VAL A 51 2.39 1.96 2.37
CA VAL A 51 1.19 1.11 2.25
C VAL A 51 0.58 1.09 0.85
N LYS A 52 0.59 2.22 0.15
CA LYS A 52 -0.04 2.34 -1.18
C LYS A 52 0.71 1.52 -2.23
N ASP A 53 2.03 1.64 -2.22
CA ASP A 53 2.89 0.93 -3.17
C ASP A 53 2.90 -0.56 -2.84
N GLU A 54 2.96 -0.91 -1.55
CA GLU A 54 2.94 -2.31 -1.11
C GLU A 54 1.60 -2.99 -1.41
N LEU A 55 0.46 -2.29 -1.28
CA LEU A 55 -0.84 -2.82 -1.69
C LEU A 55 -0.87 -3.13 -3.19
N ILE A 56 -0.45 -2.20 -4.05
CA ILE A 56 -0.46 -2.41 -5.51
C ILE A 56 0.45 -3.58 -5.89
N LYS A 57 1.66 -3.65 -5.32
CA LYS A 57 2.59 -4.77 -5.55
C LYS A 57 1.98 -6.09 -5.10
N ALA A 58 1.40 -6.14 -3.90
CA ALA A 58 0.80 -7.35 -3.38
C ALA A 58 -0.36 -7.85 -4.26
N VAL A 59 -1.24 -6.96 -4.72
CA VAL A 59 -2.35 -7.28 -5.64
C VAL A 59 -1.84 -7.80 -6.99
N LEU A 60 -0.79 -7.19 -7.55
CA LEU A 60 -0.20 -7.64 -8.81
C LEU A 60 0.46 -9.02 -8.67
N ILE A 61 1.18 -9.26 -7.58
CA ILE A 61 1.85 -10.53 -7.32
C ILE A 61 0.82 -11.65 -7.13
N THR A 62 -0.24 -11.41 -6.35
CA THR A 62 -1.30 -12.41 -6.14
C THR A 62 -2.03 -12.70 -7.45
N PHE A 63 -2.32 -11.69 -8.26
CA PHE A 63 -2.93 -11.86 -9.57
C PHE A 63 -2.05 -12.66 -10.54
N ALA A 64 -0.76 -12.36 -10.60
CA ALA A 64 0.20 -13.10 -11.42
C ALA A 64 0.32 -14.56 -10.99
N CYS A 65 0.41 -14.80 -9.68
CA CYS A 65 0.48 -16.14 -9.11
C CYS A 65 -0.77 -16.96 -9.45
N MET A 66 -1.97 -16.40 -9.27
CA MET A 66 -3.23 -17.10 -9.59
C MET A 66 -3.41 -17.34 -11.08
N THR A 67 -3.02 -16.39 -11.93
CA THR A 67 -3.03 -16.59 -13.39
C THR A 67 -2.12 -17.75 -13.79
N LEU A 68 -0.92 -17.83 -13.21
CA LEU A 68 0.03 -18.92 -13.46
C LEU A 68 -0.52 -20.27 -12.97
N ALA A 69 -1.08 -20.31 -11.77
CA ALA A 69 -1.69 -21.51 -11.21
C ALA A 69 -2.88 -22.01 -12.04
N CYS A 70 -3.78 -21.11 -12.46
CA CYS A 70 -4.91 -21.46 -13.32
C CYS A 70 -4.46 -21.94 -14.70
N ALA A 71 -3.42 -21.33 -15.29
CA ALA A 71 -2.86 -21.76 -16.58
C ALA A 71 -2.21 -23.15 -16.50
N PHE A 72 -1.63 -23.51 -15.35
CA PHE A 72 -1.07 -24.84 -15.15
C PHE A 72 -2.14 -25.90 -14.91
N MET A 73 -3.21 -25.57 -14.17
CA MET A 73 -4.22 -26.54 -13.76
C MET A 73 -5.31 -26.77 -14.84
N ILE A 74 -5.62 -25.76 -15.66
CA ILE A 74 -6.70 -25.82 -16.66
C ILE A 74 -6.10 -25.95 -18.07
N PRO A 75 -6.30 -27.08 -18.77
CA PRO A 75 -5.80 -27.26 -20.14
C PRO A 75 -6.53 -26.43 -21.21
N SER A 76 -7.64 -25.77 -20.87
CA SER A 76 -8.39 -24.86 -21.75
C SER A 76 -8.13 -23.38 -21.43
N LEU A 77 -7.51 -22.68 -22.40
CA LEU A 77 -7.13 -21.26 -22.28
C LEU A 77 -8.33 -20.32 -22.03
N THR A 78 -9.51 -20.70 -22.53
CA THR A 78 -10.77 -19.93 -22.36
C THR A 78 -11.32 -20.00 -20.95
N GLY A 79 -11.18 -21.15 -20.27
CA GLY A 79 -11.60 -21.29 -18.87
C GLY A 79 -10.70 -20.47 -17.94
N ALA A 80 -9.39 -20.48 -18.20
CA ALA A 80 -8.41 -19.71 -17.45
C ALA A 80 -8.61 -18.20 -17.63
N SER A 81 -8.91 -17.71 -18.85
CA SER A 81 -9.11 -16.27 -19.08
C SER A 81 -10.37 -15.71 -18.40
N ILE A 82 -11.47 -16.48 -18.38
CA ILE A 82 -12.70 -16.07 -17.68
C ILE A 82 -12.45 -16.02 -16.17
N ALA A 83 -11.66 -16.96 -15.64
CA ALA A 83 -11.24 -16.97 -14.24
C ALA A 83 -10.48 -15.70 -13.85
N THR A 84 -9.45 -15.35 -14.64
CA THR A 84 -8.60 -14.19 -14.35
C THR A 84 -9.37 -12.88 -14.49
N VAL A 85 -10.27 -12.75 -15.47
CA VAL A 85 -11.13 -11.57 -15.61
C VAL A 85 -12.08 -11.41 -14.42
N SER A 86 -12.66 -12.50 -13.91
CA SER A 86 -13.50 -12.44 -12.71
C SER A 86 -12.72 -11.99 -11.47
N MET A 87 -11.48 -12.49 -11.31
CA MET A 87 -10.60 -12.09 -10.21
C MET A 87 -10.19 -10.61 -10.30
N LEU A 88 -9.85 -10.12 -11.50
CA LEU A 88 -9.57 -8.69 -11.72
C LEU A 88 -10.78 -7.83 -11.38
N SER A 89 -11.98 -8.23 -11.84
CA SER A 89 -13.21 -7.49 -11.59
C SER A 89 -13.46 -7.32 -10.09
N ILE A 90 -13.30 -8.38 -9.29
CA ILE A 90 -13.50 -8.32 -7.84
C ILE A 90 -12.44 -7.43 -7.18
N SER A 91 -11.17 -7.56 -7.58
CA SER A 91 -10.07 -6.75 -7.06
C SER A 91 -10.27 -5.25 -7.34
N PHE A 92 -10.64 -4.88 -8.57
CA PHE A 92 -10.95 -3.49 -8.93
C PHE A 92 -12.20 -2.98 -8.23
N THR A 93 -13.20 -3.82 -8.02
CA THR A 93 -14.43 -3.44 -7.31
C THR A 93 -14.14 -3.13 -5.84
N LEU A 94 -13.32 -3.94 -5.15
CA LEU A 94 -12.91 -3.69 -3.76
C LEU A 94 -12.14 -2.37 -3.63
N LEU A 95 -11.14 -2.14 -4.48
CA LEU A 95 -10.36 -0.90 -4.49
C LEU A 95 -11.22 0.32 -4.86
N GLY A 96 -12.13 0.15 -5.82
CA GLY A 96 -13.04 1.21 -6.27
C GLY A 96 -14.05 1.62 -5.21
N ILE A 97 -14.64 0.66 -4.49
CA ILE A 97 -15.57 0.94 -3.38
C ILE A 97 -14.83 1.63 -2.24
N LEU A 98 -13.61 1.22 -1.91
CA LEU A 98 -12.78 1.90 -0.90
C LEU A 98 -12.45 3.33 -1.29
N ALA A 99 -12.16 3.58 -2.57
CA ALA A 99 -11.94 4.93 -3.08
C ALA A 99 -13.22 5.79 -3.01
N LEU A 100 -14.39 5.23 -3.34
CA LEU A 100 -15.68 5.92 -3.24
C LEU A 100 -16.08 6.23 -1.79
N TRP A 101 -15.70 5.37 -0.85
CA TRP A 101 -15.96 5.59 0.58
C TRP A 101 -15.02 6.65 1.19
N GLY A 102 -14.04 7.14 0.43
CA GLY A 102 -13.07 8.12 0.92
C GLY A 102 -12.22 7.61 2.08
N GLN A 103 -12.06 6.27 2.19
CA GLN A 103 -11.24 5.69 3.24
C GLN A 103 -9.77 6.06 3.03
N SER A 104 -9.13 6.48 4.12
CA SER A 104 -7.68 6.69 4.13
C SER A 104 -7.01 5.34 3.98
N LEU A 105 -6.14 5.17 2.99
CA LEU A 105 -5.34 3.96 2.85
C LEU A 105 -4.38 3.87 4.02
N ASP A 106 -4.64 2.91 4.89
CA ASP A 106 -3.89 2.60 6.08
C ASP A 106 -3.53 1.11 6.09
N PRO A 107 -2.56 0.70 6.91
CA PRO A 107 -2.05 -0.68 6.89
C PRO A 107 -3.11 -1.73 7.23
N VAL A 108 -4.10 -1.35 8.04
CA VAL A 108 -5.20 -2.25 8.42
C VAL A 108 -6.15 -2.45 7.24
N THR A 109 -6.51 -1.37 6.53
CA THR A 109 -7.33 -1.49 5.32
C THR A 109 -6.62 -2.28 4.21
N MET A 110 -5.30 -2.15 4.06
CA MET A 110 -4.52 -3.00 3.15
C MET A 110 -4.68 -4.50 3.47
N ILE A 111 -4.54 -4.88 4.74
CA ILE A 111 -4.70 -6.29 5.16
C ILE A 111 -6.12 -6.79 4.88
N ASN A 112 -7.14 -5.98 5.17
CA ASN A 112 -8.52 -6.33 4.89
C ASN A 112 -8.78 -6.55 3.39
N VAL A 113 -8.21 -5.72 2.52
CA VAL A 113 -8.30 -5.89 1.06
C VAL A 113 -7.63 -7.19 0.63
N LEU A 114 -6.42 -7.47 1.11
CA LEU A 114 -5.71 -8.69 0.77
C LEU A 114 -6.45 -9.94 1.25
N MET A 115 -7.04 -9.90 2.44
CA MET A 115 -7.88 -10.96 2.97
C MET A 115 -9.13 -11.16 2.11
N ALA A 116 -9.80 -10.08 1.70
CA ALA A 116 -10.96 -10.14 0.82
C ALA A 116 -10.62 -10.73 -0.56
N ILE A 117 -9.45 -10.40 -1.11
CA ILE A 117 -8.95 -11.00 -2.36
C ILE A 117 -8.66 -12.50 -2.17
N GLY A 118 -8.04 -12.90 -1.05
CA GLY A 118 -7.79 -14.31 -0.73
C GLY A 118 -9.10 -15.11 -0.66
N LEU A 119 -10.08 -14.63 0.10
CA LEU A 119 -11.40 -15.24 0.21
C LEU A 119 -12.17 -15.25 -1.12
N SER A 120 -11.94 -14.26 -1.98
CA SER A 120 -12.53 -14.22 -3.32
C SER A 120 -11.99 -15.32 -4.23
N VAL A 121 -10.74 -15.74 -4.06
CA VAL A 121 -10.18 -16.87 -4.81
C VAL A 121 -10.79 -18.18 -4.33
N ASP A 122 -10.94 -18.35 -3.02
CA ASP A 122 -11.54 -19.55 -2.44
C ASP A 122 -13.03 -19.74 -2.83
N PHE A 123 -13.73 -18.65 -3.17
CA PHE A 123 -15.11 -18.69 -3.62
C PHE A 123 -15.30 -19.25 -5.06
N ARG A 124 -14.22 -19.43 -5.81
CA ARG A 124 -14.25 -19.93 -7.19
C ARG A 124 -13.77 -21.38 -7.29
#